data_AF-A0A953XRI0-F1
#
_entry.id   AF-A0A953XRI0-F1
#
_cell.length_a   1.000
_cell.length_b   1.000
_cell.length_c   1.000
_cell.angle_alpha   90.00
_cell.angle_beta   90.00
_cell.angle_gamma   90.00
#
_symmetry.space_group_name_H-M   'P 1'
#
loop_
_entity.id
_entity.type
_entity.pdbx_description
1 polymer ?
#
loop_
_entity_poly.entity_id
_entity_poly.type
_entity_poly.pdbx_seq_one_letter_code
_entity_poly.pdbx_strand_id
1 'polypeptide(L)'
;ESCERCHVMRPMATDMRDPDSDTLAARHFRNGWIPKDQCYQCHSDYGLAGDIAAKMEGYRHLARYTTSTYEEPIKFKGRFNNNNCLKCHAGTPKWEGVQSHQTVRPRLEESSLSCLNCHGRAHPTRAARTPGSEDYERLMGDEK
;
A
#
# COMPACT_ATOMS: atom_id res chain seq x y z
N GLU A 1 6.96 -5.27 -9.76
CA GLU A 1 6.99 -6.49 -10.60
C GLU A 1 6.70 -7.79 -9.86
N SER A 2 7.26 -8.10 -8.68
CA SER A 2 6.96 -9.38 -8.00
C SER A 2 5.55 -9.45 -7.40
N CYS A 3 5.11 -8.40 -6.70
CA CYS A 3 3.84 -8.40 -5.95
C CYS A 3 2.60 -8.56 -6.85
N GLU A 4 2.58 -7.88 -7.99
CA GLU A 4 1.46 -7.86 -8.95
C GLU A 4 1.26 -9.17 -9.71
N ARG A 5 2.24 -10.09 -9.66
CA ARG A 5 2.10 -11.42 -10.29
C ARG A 5 1.12 -12.32 -9.54
N CYS A 6 0.81 -12.00 -8.28
CA CYS A 6 -0.27 -12.66 -7.55
C CYS A 6 -1.61 -12.01 -7.94
N HIS A 7 -2.61 -12.80 -8.37
CA HIS A 7 -3.90 -12.25 -8.82
C HIS A 7 -4.53 -11.33 -7.77
N VAL A 8 -4.49 -11.69 -6.48
CA VAL A 8 -5.03 -10.90 -5.36
C VAL A 8 -4.42 -9.49 -5.24
N MET A 9 -3.25 -9.26 -5.84
CA MET A 9 -2.56 -7.96 -5.81
C MET A 9 -2.84 -7.10 -7.05
N ARG A 10 -3.42 -7.66 -8.12
CA ARG A 10 -3.72 -6.93 -9.36
C ARG A 10 -4.56 -5.67 -9.11
N PRO A 11 -5.64 -5.68 -8.31
CA PRO A 11 -6.43 -4.47 -8.06
C PRO A 11 -5.62 -3.28 -7.55
N MET A 12 -4.62 -3.52 -6.71
CA MET A 12 -3.76 -2.47 -6.18
C MET A 12 -2.74 -1.99 -7.22
N ALA A 13 -2.20 -2.90 -8.03
CA ALA A 13 -1.23 -2.56 -9.07
C ALA A 13 -1.87 -1.83 -10.25
N THR A 14 -3.06 -2.25 -10.68
CA THR A 14 -3.84 -1.61 -11.73
C THR A 14 -4.25 -0.20 -11.31
N ASP A 15 -4.83 -0.04 -10.13
CA ASP A 15 -5.20 1.28 -9.59
C ASP A 15 -3.99 2.22 -9.45
N MET A 16 -2.84 1.72 -8.99
CA MET A 16 -1.62 2.52 -8.91
C MET A 16 -1.17 3.07 -10.28
N ARG A 17 -1.48 2.38 -11.38
CA ARG A 17 -1.13 2.79 -12.74
C ARG A 17 -2.24 3.57 -13.44
N ASP A 18 -3.43 3.63 -12.85
CA ASP A 18 -4.57 4.34 -13.41
C ASP A 18 -4.31 5.86 -13.35
N PRO A 19 -4.20 6.56 -14.50
CA PRO A 19 -3.91 7.98 -14.53
C PRO A 19 -5.01 8.83 -13.90
N ASP A 20 -6.24 8.32 -13.82
CA ASP A 20 -7.41 9.01 -13.29
C ASP A 20 -7.69 8.66 -11.82
N SER A 21 -6.93 7.73 -11.24
CA SER A 21 -7.06 7.37 -9.83
C SER A 21 -6.48 8.46 -8.90
N ASP A 22 -7.23 8.74 -7.84
CA ASP A 22 -6.87 9.66 -6.76
C ASP A 22 -6.29 8.94 -5.53
N THR A 23 -6.11 7.62 -5.58
CA THR A 23 -5.47 6.90 -4.48
C THR A 23 -4.05 7.40 -4.26
N LEU A 24 -3.58 7.27 -3.02
CA LEU A 24 -2.23 7.72 -2.68
C LEU A 24 -1.18 7.01 -3.53
N ALA A 25 -1.34 5.71 -3.80
CA ALA A 25 -0.44 4.94 -4.65
C ALA A 25 -0.42 5.50 -6.09
N ALA A 26 -1.58 5.75 -6.69
CA ALA A 26 -1.68 6.33 -8.03
C ALA A 26 -1.00 7.70 -8.12
N ARG A 27 -1.24 8.57 -7.12
CA ARG A 27 -0.61 9.89 -7.06
C ARG A 27 0.91 9.82 -6.92
N HIS A 28 1.44 8.88 -6.12
CA HIS A 28 2.89 8.71 -5.98
C HIS A 28 3.53 8.16 -7.25
N PHE A 29 2.84 7.23 -7.92
CA PHE A 29 3.28 6.64 -9.17
C PHE A 29 3.27 7.67 -10.31
N ARG A 30 2.14 8.33 -10.53
CA ARG A 30 1.94 9.33 -11.60
C ARG A 30 2.92 10.50 -11.52
N ASN A 31 3.26 10.94 -10.32
CA ASN A 31 4.21 12.04 -10.13
C ASN A 31 5.69 11.59 -10.07
N GLY A 32 5.97 10.30 -10.17
CA GLY A 32 7.33 9.77 -10.12
C GLY A 32 8.06 10.03 -8.79
N TRP A 33 7.33 10.26 -7.69
CA TRP A 33 7.93 10.56 -6.38
C TRP A 33 8.66 9.37 -5.78
N ILE A 34 8.26 8.18 -6.20
CA ILE A 34 8.99 6.95 -5.98
C ILE A 34 9.41 6.49 -7.38
N PRO A 35 10.70 6.34 -7.69
CA PRO A 35 11.15 6.01 -9.06
C PRO A 35 11.29 4.51 -9.31
N LYS A 36 11.51 3.72 -8.27
CA LYS A 36 11.73 2.26 -8.36
C LYS A 36 11.11 1.56 -7.16
N ASP A 37 10.84 0.26 -7.33
CA ASP A 37 10.36 -0.62 -6.27
C ASP A 37 9.09 -0.08 -5.58
N GLN A 38 8.17 0.49 -6.38
CA GLN A 38 6.98 1.25 -5.95
C GLN A 38 6.23 0.62 -4.78
N CYS A 39 5.96 -0.68 -4.84
CA CYS A 39 5.28 -1.40 -3.78
C CYS A 39 6.13 -1.45 -2.50
N TYR A 40 7.42 -1.78 -2.63
CA TYR A 40 8.34 -1.98 -1.49
C TYR A 40 8.73 -0.68 -0.80
N GLN A 41 8.68 0.47 -1.47
CA GLN A 41 9.02 1.74 -0.80
C GLN A 41 7.99 2.11 0.27
N CYS A 42 6.72 1.77 0.05
CA CYS A 42 5.68 1.92 1.07
C CYS A 42 5.51 0.65 1.93
N HIS A 43 5.72 -0.53 1.35
CA HIS A 43 5.61 -1.83 2.03
C HIS A 43 6.98 -2.42 2.36
N SER A 44 7.93 -1.61 2.82
CA SER A 44 9.30 -2.05 3.11
C SER A 44 9.40 -3.01 4.28
N ASP A 45 8.34 -3.07 5.11
CA ASP A 45 8.19 -4.06 6.18
C ASP A 45 7.61 -5.40 5.64
N TYR A 46 7.47 -5.54 4.32
CA TYR A 46 6.78 -6.64 3.64
C TYR A 46 7.73 -7.39 2.69
N GLY A 47 7.88 -8.70 2.88
CA GLY A 47 8.55 -9.61 1.93
C GLY A 47 10.08 -9.60 1.96
N LEU A 48 10.68 -10.25 0.94
CA LEU A 48 12.07 -10.75 0.87
C LEU A 48 13.21 -9.73 1.10
N ALA A 49 12.92 -8.43 1.12
CA ALA A 49 13.86 -7.34 1.38
C ALA A 49 13.81 -6.79 2.82
N GLY A 50 12.86 -7.23 3.64
CA GLY A 50 12.73 -6.84 5.05
C GLY A 50 13.50 -7.76 6.01
N ASP A 51 13.26 -7.57 7.31
CA ASP A 51 13.79 -8.42 8.37
C ASP A 51 13.29 -9.89 8.25
N ILE A 52 13.78 -10.77 9.12
CA ILE A 52 13.39 -12.19 9.11
C ILE A 52 11.86 -12.35 9.21
N ALA A 53 11.17 -11.47 9.94
CA ALA A 53 9.72 -11.51 10.08
C ALA A 53 9.00 -11.18 8.76
N ALA A 54 9.46 -10.15 8.04
CA ALA A 54 8.95 -9.80 6.72
C ALA A 54 9.14 -10.94 5.70
N LYS A 55 10.27 -11.66 5.75
CA LYS A 55 10.51 -12.85 4.92
C LYS A 55 9.53 -13.97 5.25
N MET A 56 9.33 -14.26 6.54
CA MET A 56 8.40 -15.30 6.98
C MET A 56 6.96 -15.00 6.58
N GLU A 57 6.53 -13.74 6.67
CA GLU A 57 5.19 -13.33 6.23
C GLU A 57 5.05 -13.45 4.69
N GLY A 58 6.11 -13.15 3.93
CA GLY A 58 6.17 -13.43 2.50
C GLY A 58 5.95 -14.91 2.16
N TYR A 59 6.62 -15.82 2.87
CA TYR A 59 6.42 -17.27 2.70
C TYR A 59 5.01 -17.71 3.08
N ARG A 60 4.44 -17.16 4.15
CA ARG A 60 3.06 -17.41 4.54
C ARG A 60 2.08 -17.01 3.44
N HIS A 61 2.26 -15.84 2.83
CA HIS A 61 1.42 -15.41 1.71
C HIS A 61 1.55 -16.35 0.51
N LEU A 62 2.78 -16.74 0.16
CA LEU A 62 3.02 -17.70 -0.91
C LEU A 62 2.31 -19.03 -0.64
N ALA A 63 2.46 -19.59 0.56
CA ALA A 63 1.80 -20.85 0.94
C ALA A 63 0.26 -20.75 0.90
N ARG A 64 -0.30 -19.63 1.39
CA ARG A 64 -1.75 -19.37 1.33
C ARG A 64 -2.24 -19.28 -0.11
N TYR A 65 -1.48 -18.59 -0.96
CA TYR A 65 -1.78 -18.42 -2.38
C TYR A 65 -1.74 -19.75 -3.13
N THR A 66 -0.67 -20.54 -2.96
CA THR A 66 -0.48 -21.82 -3.67
C THR A 66 -1.46 -22.90 -3.22
N THR A 67 -1.95 -22.84 -1.98
CA THR A 67 -2.96 -23.77 -1.45
C THR A 67 -4.38 -23.27 -1.59
N SER A 68 -4.59 -22.07 -2.17
CA SER A 68 -5.90 -21.42 -2.28
C SER A 68 -6.66 -21.30 -0.94
N THR A 69 -5.93 -21.11 0.16
CA THR A 69 -6.50 -20.99 1.52
C THR A 69 -6.58 -19.53 1.99
N TYR A 70 -6.74 -18.59 1.05
CA TYR A 70 -6.94 -17.16 1.29
C TYR A 70 -8.40 -16.77 0.99
N GLU A 71 -8.82 -15.61 1.47
CA GLU A 71 -10.15 -15.04 1.22
C GLU A 71 -10.01 -13.69 0.52
N GLU A 72 -10.85 -13.46 -0.48
CA GLU A 72 -10.97 -12.18 -1.17
C GLU A 72 -12.16 -11.37 -0.65
N PRO A 73 -12.04 -10.03 -0.55
CA PRO A 73 -10.84 -9.24 -0.80
C PRO A 73 -9.82 -9.37 0.34
N ILE A 74 -8.52 -9.47 0.01
CA ILE A 74 -7.45 -9.58 1.01
C ILE A 74 -7.49 -8.41 2.00
N LYS A 75 -7.17 -8.66 3.28
CA LYS A 75 -7.23 -7.64 4.34
C LYS A 75 -5.84 -7.44 4.93
N PHE A 76 -5.38 -6.20 4.98
CA PHE A 76 -4.19 -5.86 5.76
C PHE A 76 -4.47 -6.13 7.23
N LYS A 77 -3.58 -6.89 7.88
CA LYS A 77 -3.65 -7.19 9.31
C LYS A 77 -2.59 -6.36 10.03
N GLY A 78 -3.01 -5.60 11.04
CA GLY A 78 -2.14 -4.77 11.86
C GLY A 78 -2.28 -3.28 11.56
N ARG A 79 -1.24 -2.52 11.91
CA ARG A 79 -1.14 -1.07 11.70
C ARG A 79 -0.07 -0.78 10.67
N PHE A 80 -0.33 0.17 9.78
CA PHE A 80 0.67 0.62 8.82
C PHE A 80 1.72 1.45 9.55
N ASN A 81 2.99 1.14 9.31
CA ASN A 81 4.11 1.83 9.93
C ASN A 81 4.34 3.19 9.26
N ASN A 82 4.08 4.27 9.99
CA ASN A 82 4.24 5.63 9.45
C ASN A 82 5.68 5.95 9.08
N ASN A 83 6.68 5.23 9.61
CA ASN A 83 8.07 5.41 9.20
C ASN A 83 8.28 5.18 7.70
N ASN A 84 7.41 4.39 7.05
CA ASN A 84 7.45 4.21 5.60
C ASN A 84 7.09 5.50 4.84
N CYS A 85 6.24 6.35 5.40
CA CYS A 85 5.97 7.69 4.88
C CYS A 85 7.11 8.66 5.25
N LEU A 86 7.56 8.61 6.50
CA LEU A 86 8.52 9.57 7.05
C LEU A 86 9.90 9.50 6.39
N LYS A 87 10.29 8.37 5.79
CA LYS A 87 11.51 8.24 4.96
C LYS A 87 11.68 9.34 3.92
N CYS A 88 10.58 9.81 3.32
CA CYS A 88 10.60 10.86 2.30
C CYS A 88 9.96 12.16 2.79
N HIS A 89 9.07 12.10 3.78
CA HIS A 89 8.34 13.28 4.25
C HIS A 89 9.04 14.02 5.40
N ALA A 90 9.65 13.31 6.36
CA ALA A 90 10.21 13.93 7.56
C ALA A 90 11.32 14.92 7.20
N GLY A 91 11.36 16.06 7.91
CA GLY A 91 12.36 17.11 7.69
C GLY A 91 12.17 17.93 6.40
N THR A 92 11.19 17.60 5.55
CA THR A 92 10.89 18.44 4.38
C THR A 92 10.16 19.73 4.80
N PRO A 93 10.34 20.87 4.13
CA PRO A 93 9.63 22.10 4.47
C PRO A 93 8.10 21.95 4.46
N LYS A 94 7.57 21.14 3.52
CA LYS A 94 6.13 20.85 3.43
C LYS A 94 5.61 20.03 4.61
N TRP A 95 6.44 19.15 5.17
CA TRP A 95 6.08 18.39 6.36
C TRP A 95 6.12 19.27 7.61
N GLU A 96 7.23 20.00 7.79
CA GLU A 96 7.46 20.80 8.99
C GLU A 96 6.49 21.99 9.09
N GLY A 97 6.08 22.57 7.95
CA GLY A 97 5.17 23.71 7.89
C GLY A 97 3.70 23.39 8.20
N VAL A 98 3.32 22.13 8.42
CA VAL A 98 1.93 21.74 8.72
C VAL A 98 1.76 21.58 10.23
N GLN A 99 1.03 22.53 10.84
CA GLN A 99 0.83 22.58 12.29
C GLN A 99 0.23 21.30 12.88
N SER A 100 -0.70 20.64 12.17
CA SER A 100 -1.31 19.40 12.66
C SER A 100 -0.29 18.27 12.81
N HIS A 101 0.72 18.18 11.95
CA HIS A 101 1.81 17.21 12.11
C HIS A 101 2.58 17.45 13.40
N GLN A 102 2.84 18.71 13.75
CA GLN A 102 3.54 19.07 14.98
C GLN A 102 2.73 18.70 16.22
N THR A 103 1.44 19.03 16.22
CA THR A 103 0.54 18.77 17.34
C THR A 103 0.39 17.29 17.66
N VAL A 104 0.40 16.42 16.63
CA VAL A 104 0.24 14.97 16.80
C VAL A 104 1.53 14.17 16.57
N ARG A 105 2.70 14.84 16.50
CA ARG A 105 3.99 14.21 16.15
C ARG A 105 4.29 12.92 16.91
N PRO A 106 4.15 12.86 18.26
CA PRO A 106 4.43 11.61 18.99
C PRO A 106 3.56 10.43 18.53
N ARG A 107 2.28 10.70 18.23
CA ARG A 107 1.32 9.69 17.77
C ARG A 107 1.60 9.22 16.34
N LEU A 108 2.18 10.11 15.52
CA LEU A 108 2.61 9.79 14.17
C LEU A 108 3.89 8.94 14.20
N GLU A 109 4.87 9.27 15.03
CA GLU A 109 6.13 8.53 15.17
C GLU A 109 5.91 7.10 15.71
N GLU A 110 5.02 6.94 16.70
CA GLU A 110 4.67 5.60 17.24
C GLU A 110 3.66 4.84 16.38
N SER A 111 3.20 5.40 15.26
CA SER A 111 2.15 4.83 14.39
C SER A 111 0.82 4.53 15.08
N SER A 112 0.50 5.20 16.19
CA SER A 112 -0.83 5.10 16.85
C SER A 112 -1.90 5.91 16.13
N LEU A 113 -1.50 6.98 15.43
CA LEU A 113 -2.32 7.71 14.48
C LEU A 113 -1.72 7.53 13.08
N SER A 114 -2.45 6.91 12.16
CA SER A 114 -1.93 6.67 10.80
C SER A 114 -1.98 7.94 9.95
N CYS A 115 -0.96 8.16 9.12
CA CYS A 115 -0.98 9.20 8.08
C CYS A 115 -2.21 9.06 7.15
N LEU A 116 -2.66 7.83 6.90
CA LEU A 116 -3.82 7.52 6.04
C LEU A 116 -5.16 7.98 6.62
N ASN A 117 -5.21 8.35 7.90
CA ASN A 117 -6.42 8.94 8.48
C ASN A 117 -6.69 10.36 7.95
N CYS A 118 -5.69 11.03 7.40
CA CYS A 118 -5.80 12.40 6.86
C CYS A 118 -5.41 12.48 5.37
N HIS A 119 -4.43 11.69 4.92
CA HIS A 119 -3.90 11.74 3.55
C HIS A 119 -4.63 10.84 2.54
N GLY A 120 -5.83 10.38 2.89
CA GLY A 120 -6.66 9.56 2.01
C GLY A 120 -6.26 8.08 1.97
N ARG A 121 -6.89 7.33 1.07
CA ARG A 121 -6.70 5.88 0.94
C ARG A 121 -5.49 5.56 0.07
N ALA A 122 -4.71 4.57 0.49
CA ALA A 122 -3.58 4.09 -0.30
C ALA A 122 -3.99 3.35 -1.58
N HIS A 123 -5.14 2.67 -1.54
CA HIS A 123 -5.63 1.75 -2.57
C HIS A 123 -7.16 1.77 -2.64
N PRO A 124 -7.77 1.13 -3.66
CA PRO A 124 -9.22 1.02 -3.78
C PRO A 124 -9.88 0.45 -2.54
N THR A 125 -11.15 0.78 -2.36
CA THR A 125 -11.93 0.29 -1.22
C THR A 125 -12.07 -1.22 -1.28
N ARG A 126 -12.25 -1.88 -0.13
CA ARG A 126 -12.52 -3.33 -0.13
C ARG A 126 -13.72 -3.69 -1.01
N ALA A 127 -14.78 -2.87 -0.96
CA ALA A 127 -15.99 -3.08 -1.75
C ALA A 127 -15.72 -3.09 -3.25
N ALA A 128 -14.90 -2.15 -3.75
CA ALA A 128 -14.58 -2.03 -5.17
C ALA A 128 -13.73 -3.18 -5.73
N ARG A 129 -12.98 -3.89 -4.87
CA ARG A 129 -12.14 -5.03 -5.26
C ARG A 129 -12.65 -6.35 -4.69
N THR A 130 -13.92 -6.41 -4.32
CA THR A 130 -14.59 -7.68 -4.03
C THR A 130 -14.98 -8.33 -5.37
N PRO A 131 -14.72 -9.63 -5.57
CA PRO A 131 -15.19 -10.34 -6.75
C PRO A 131 -16.69 -10.12 -7.00
N GLY A 132 -17.05 -9.75 -8.22
CA GLY A 132 -18.43 -9.43 -8.61
C GLY A 132 -18.91 -8.00 -8.28
N SER A 133 -18.05 -7.14 -7.72
CA SER A 133 -18.36 -5.70 -7.64
C SER A 133 -18.21 -5.01 -9.00
N GLU A 134 -18.87 -3.86 -9.16
CA GLU A 134 -18.88 -3.08 -10.41
C GLU A 134 -17.48 -2.76 -10.94
N ASP A 135 -16.56 -2.41 -10.03
CA ASP A 135 -15.18 -2.04 -10.36
C ASP A 135 -14.23 -3.23 -10.52
N TYR A 136 -14.67 -4.45 -10.20
CA TYR A 136 -13.77 -5.59 -10.03
C TYR A 136 -13.00 -5.93 -11.31
N GLU A 137 -13.71 -6.12 -12.43
CA GLU A 137 -13.08 -6.48 -13.71
C GLU A 137 -12.08 -5.42 -14.18
N ARG A 138 -12.46 -4.14 -14.07
CA ARG A 138 -11.59 -3.01 -14.38
C ARG A 138 -10.31 -3.04 -13.53
N LEU A 139 -10.44 -3.32 -12.23
CA LEU A 139 -9.30 -3.37 -11.31
C LEU A 139 -8.44 -4.62 -11.50
N MET A 140 -9.02 -5.74 -11.94
CA MET A 140 -8.25 -6.93 -12.29
C MET A 140 -7.38 -6.71 -13.54
N GLY A 141 -7.78 -5.78 -14.40
CA GLY A 141 -7.08 -5.43 -15.63
C GLY A 141 -7.16 -6.54 -16.67
N ASP A 142 -6.74 -6.24 -17.91
CA ASP A 142 -6.71 -7.24 -18.97
C ASP A 142 -5.65 -8.30 -18.66
N GLU A 143 -6.05 -9.58 -18.62
CA GLU A 143 -5.11 -10.69 -18.63
C GLU A 143 -4.40 -10.73 -19.99
N LYS A 144 -3.17 -10.24 -20.04
CA LYS A 144 -2.24 -10.54 -21.14
C LYS A 144 -1.28 -11.65 -20.74
#